data_AF-A0AA90TVS2-F1
#
_entry.id   AF-A0AA90TVS2-F1
#
_cell.length_a   1.000
_cell.length_b   1.000
_cell.length_c   1.000
_cell.angle_alpha   90.00
_cell.angle_beta   90.00
_cell.angle_gamma   90.00
#
_symmetry.space_group_name_H-M   'P 1'
#
loop_
_entity.id
_entity.type
_entity.pdbx_description
1 polymer ?
#
loop_
_entity_poly.entity_id
_entity_poly.type
_entity_poly.pdbx_seq_one_letter_code
_entity_poly.pdbx_strand_id
1 'polypeptide(L)'
;MFEVGTHLFEFPNLKALAAATYVFSGYTNLMIFNRVIKGKLKIWNFIAVFFLGLFNLFTTFLIPIGFQGSDGANEFLYPWISTADCLRLVYSPIERVIFLFLMFYMSITLVSISVHWHASFELLKGTFKNKGSKKKEWIVLSIFIVCAVAGVQYLNTVLLNKFTVYWLQIRFCFEVVTIVIFFLWARRKTA
;
A
#
# COMPACT_ATOMS: atom_id res chain seq x y z
N MET A 1 -11.91 -12.13 -20.10
CA MET A 1 -10.52 -11.73 -20.42
C MET A 1 -10.44 -10.86 -21.68
N PHE A 2 -11.11 -11.23 -22.79
CA PHE A 2 -11.14 -10.40 -24.01
C PHE A 2 -11.82 -9.03 -23.84
N GLU A 3 -12.86 -8.94 -23.02
CA GLU A 3 -13.57 -7.68 -22.70
C GLU A 3 -12.69 -6.65 -22.00
N VAL A 4 -11.77 -7.08 -21.14
CA VAL A 4 -10.80 -6.17 -20.51
C VAL A 4 -9.81 -5.60 -21.54
N GLY A 5 -9.56 -6.35 -22.62
CA GLY A 5 -8.71 -5.92 -23.73
C GLY A 5 -9.29 -4.78 -24.56
N THR A 6 -10.62 -4.56 -24.56
CA THR A 6 -11.23 -3.46 -25.30
C THR A 6 -10.98 -2.10 -24.65
N HIS A 7 -10.66 -2.08 -23.36
CA HIS A 7 -10.36 -0.86 -22.60
C HIS A 7 -8.87 -0.47 -22.59
N LEU A 8 -8.01 -1.17 -23.36
CA LEU A 8 -6.56 -0.89 -23.39
C LEU A 8 -6.21 0.53 -23.87
N PHE A 9 -7.05 1.12 -24.71
CA PHE A 9 -6.84 2.45 -25.30
C PHE A 9 -7.69 3.54 -24.64
N GLU A 10 -8.51 3.19 -23.65
CA GLU A 10 -9.30 4.17 -22.91
C GLU A 10 -8.47 4.88 -21.85
N PHE A 11 -8.77 6.15 -21.63
CA PHE A 11 -8.04 6.94 -20.65
C PHE A 11 -8.28 6.36 -19.24
N PRO A 12 -7.22 6.06 -18.46
CA PRO A 12 -7.40 5.41 -17.19
C PRO A 12 -8.10 6.34 -16.20
N ASN A 13 -9.06 5.79 -15.45
CA ASN A 13 -9.70 6.51 -14.36
C ASN A 13 -8.64 6.89 -13.31
N LEU A 14 -8.68 8.13 -12.83
CA LEU A 14 -7.78 8.62 -11.77
C LEU A 14 -7.79 7.72 -10.53
N LYS A 15 -8.94 7.13 -10.18
CA LYS A 15 -9.04 6.16 -9.08
C LYS A 15 -8.21 4.90 -9.34
N ALA A 16 -8.29 4.36 -10.55
CA ALA A 16 -7.52 3.16 -10.94
C ALA A 16 -6.02 3.46 -10.98
N LEU A 17 -5.62 4.62 -11.50
CA LEU A 17 -4.22 5.05 -11.53
C LEU A 17 -3.65 5.25 -10.11
N ALA A 18 -4.42 5.92 -9.23
CA ALA A 18 -4.03 6.13 -7.84
C ALA A 18 -3.91 4.81 -7.04
N ALA A 19 -4.77 3.83 -7.33
CA ALA A 19 -4.70 2.50 -6.75
C ALA A 19 -3.50 1.69 -7.28
N ALA A 20 -3.25 1.68 -8.60
CA ALA A 20 -2.14 0.94 -9.20
C ALA A 20 -0.77 1.43 -8.71
N THR A 21 -0.63 2.74 -8.52
CA THR A 21 0.62 3.35 -8.03
C THR A 21 0.88 3.08 -6.54
N TYR A 22 -0.13 2.66 -5.78
CA TYR A 22 0.02 2.37 -4.35
C TYR A 22 1.03 1.27 -4.06
N VAL A 23 1.11 0.26 -4.91
CA VAL A 23 2.05 -0.88 -4.79
C VAL A 23 3.51 -0.38 -4.71
N PHE A 24 3.81 0.77 -5.32
CA PHE A 24 5.15 1.33 -5.33
C PHE A 24 5.43 2.32 -4.20
N SER A 25 4.41 2.77 -3.44
CA SER A 25 4.53 3.84 -2.43
C SER A 25 5.46 3.51 -1.24
N GLY A 26 5.83 2.24 -1.09
CA GLY A 26 6.73 1.76 -0.04
C GLY A 26 8.12 2.42 -0.01
N TYR A 27 8.54 3.10 -1.08
CA TYR A 27 9.82 3.85 -1.09
C TYR A 27 9.87 4.93 -0.02
N THR A 28 8.73 5.48 0.41
CA THR A 28 8.68 6.53 1.45
C THR A 28 9.26 6.03 2.78
N ASN A 29 9.05 4.75 3.10
CA ASN A 29 9.59 4.13 4.31
C ASN A 29 11.12 4.02 4.25
N LEU A 30 11.72 3.91 3.05
CA LEU A 30 13.18 3.90 2.87
C LEU A 30 13.82 5.21 3.37
N MET A 31 13.11 6.34 3.40
CA MET A 31 13.64 7.60 3.91
C MET A 31 14.07 7.51 5.38
N ILE A 32 13.33 6.75 6.19
CA ILE A 32 13.70 6.48 7.59
C ILE A 32 14.74 5.37 7.67
N PHE A 33 14.54 4.27 6.93
CA PHE A 33 15.46 3.13 6.97
C PHE A 33 16.85 3.42 6.41
N ASN A 34 17.00 4.44 5.57
CA ASN A 34 18.30 4.88 5.07
C ASN A 34 19.25 5.33 6.20
N ARG A 35 18.73 5.64 7.40
CA ARG A 35 19.57 5.90 8.59
C ARG A 35 20.21 4.64 9.17
N VAL A 36 19.57 3.48 8.98
CA VAL A 36 19.98 2.19 9.54
C VAL A 36 20.74 1.35 8.50
N ILE A 37 20.38 1.48 7.23
CA ILE A 37 21.05 0.78 6.11
C ILE A 37 22.45 1.38 5.91
N LYS A 38 23.47 0.65 6.37
CA LYS A 38 24.88 1.01 6.15
C LYS A 38 25.29 0.61 4.73
N GLY A 39 25.15 1.51 3.77
CA GLY A 39 25.61 1.32 2.39
C GLY A 39 24.86 2.17 1.37
N LYS A 40 25.47 2.43 0.22
CA LYS A 40 24.78 3.11 -0.89
C LYS A 40 23.81 2.12 -1.54
N LEU A 41 22.52 2.46 -1.57
CA LEU A 41 21.54 1.71 -2.35
C LEU A 41 21.94 1.77 -3.83
N LYS A 42 22.14 0.61 -4.44
CA LYS A 42 22.49 0.49 -5.87
C LYS A 42 21.22 0.65 -6.70
N ILE A 43 21.37 1.16 -7.92
CA ILE A 43 20.28 1.28 -8.90
C ILE A 43 19.55 -0.06 -9.13
N TRP A 44 20.29 -1.17 -9.08
CA TRP A 44 19.76 -2.53 -9.20
C TRP A 44 18.67 -2.87 -8.17
N ASN A 45 18.76 -2.32 -6.95
CA ASN A 45 17.75 -2.57 -5.91
C ASN A 45 16.42 -1.91 -6.30
N PHE A 46 16.46 -0.72 -6.87
CA PHE A 46 15.26 -0.01 -7.34
C PHE A 46 14.63 -0.70 -8.56
N ILE A 47 15.47 -1.21 -9.47
CA ILE A 47 15.01 -2.00 -10.62
C ILE A 47 14.31 -3.27 -10.14
N ALA A 48 14.88 -3.98 -9.16
CA ALA A 48 14.26 -5.17 -8.58
C ALA A 48 12.90 -4.87 -7.94
N VAL A 49 12.80 -3.79 -7.16
CA VAL A 49 11.53 -3.34 -6.56
C VAL A 49 10.49 -3.00 -7.65
N PHE A 50 10.92 -2.35 -8.74
CA PHE A 50 10.04 -2.04 -9.86
C PHE A 50 9.46 -3.31 -10.51
N PHE A 51 10.31 -4.29 -10.85
CA PHE A 51 9.84 -5.54 -11.44
C PHE A 51 8.96 -6.35 -10.49
N LEU A 52 9.27 -6.39 -9.19
CA LEU A 52 8.42 -7.05 -8.20
C LEU A 52 7.06 -6.37 -8.06
N GLY A 53 7.02 -5.03 -8.05
CA GLY A 53 5.76 -4.28 -8.02
C GLY A 53 4.93 -4.49 -9.28
N LEU A 54 5.58 -4.53 -10.45
CA LEU A 54 4.92 -4.82 -11.72
C LEU A 54 4.35 -6.24 -11.75
N PHE A 55 5.14 -7.24 -11.33
CA PHE A 55 4.69 -8.62 -11.21
C PHE A 55 3.50 -8.73 -10.25
N ASN A 56 3.55 -8.07 -9.10
CA ASN A 56 2.46 -8.03 -8.14
C ASN A 56 1.18 -7.39 -8.72
N LEU A 57 1.33 -6.35 -9.54
CA LEU A 57 0.19 -5.72 -10.21
C LEU A 57 -0.44 -6.67 -11.23
N PHE A 58 0.38 -7.35 -12.03
CA PHE A 58 -0.08 -8.36 -12.98
C PHE A 58 -0.82 -9.50 -12.30
N THR A 59 -0.28 -10.07 -11.23
CA THR A 59 -0.93 -11.16 -10.50
C THR A 59 -2.22 -10.69 -9.86
N THR A 60 -2.22 -9.51 -9.24
CA THR A 60 -3.41 -8.93 -8.59
C THR A 60 -4.54 -8.63 -9.56
N PHE A 61 -4.21 -8.31 -10.81
CA PHE A 61 -5.20 -8.06 -11.84
C PHE A 61 -5.67 -9.36 -12.51
N LEU A 62 -4.74 -10.18 -13.01
CA LEU A 62 -5.06 -11.32 -13.87
C LEU A 62 -5.66 -12.50 -13.10
N ILE A 63 -5.19 -12.78 -11.89
CA ILE A 63 -5.63 -13.99 -11.16
C ILE A 63 -7.09 -13.88 -10.73
N PRO A 64 -7.55 -12.83 -10.03
CA PRO A 64 -8.97 -12.71 -9.67
C PRO A 64 -9.89 -12.69 -10.90
N ILE A 65 -9.52 -11.95 -11.95
CA ILE A 65 -10.29 -11.92 -13.21
C ILE A 65 -10.33 -13.28 -13.89
N GLY A 66 -9.25 -14.05 -13.83
CA GLY A 66 -9.18 -15.40 -14.40
C GLY A 66 -10.10 -16.40 -13.70
N PHE A 67 -10.28 -16.27 -12.38
CA PHE A 67 -11.16 -17.15 -11.59
C PHE A 67 -12.62 -16.68 -11.55
N GLN A 68 -12.86 -15.37 -11.47
CA GLN A 68 -14.19 -14.79 -11.18
C GLN A 68 -14.83 -14.09 -12.38
N GLY A 69 -14.09 -13.94 -13.50
CA GLY A 69 -14.51 -13.09 -14.60
C GLY A 69 -14.30 -11.59 -14.31
N SER A 70 -14.52 -10.76 -15.33
CA SER A 70 -14.40 -9.30 -15.22
C SER A 70 -15.42 -8.72 -14.25
N ASP A 71 -16.69 -9.13 -14.41
CA ASP A 71 -17.81 -8.61 -13.64
C ASP A 71 -17.73 -9.04 -12.18
N GLY A 72 -17.45 -10.33 -11.93
CA GLY A 72 -17.28 -10.85 -10.57
C GLY A 72 -16.14 -10.14 -9.83
N ALA A 73 -14.99 -9.95 -10.47
CA ALA A 73 -13.86 -9.25 -9.84
C ALA A 73 -14.15 -7.78 -9.50
N ASN A 74 -15.11 -7.14 -10.17
CA ASN A 74 -15.52 -5.76 -9.89
C ASN A 74 -16.53 -5.66 -8.74
N GLU A 75 -17.37 -6.68 -8.56
CA GLU A 75 -18.38 -6.71 -7.49
C GLU A 75 -17.80 -7.09 -6.13
N PHE A 76 -16.74 -7.91 -6.10
CA PHE A 76 -16.12 -8.31 -4.84
C PHE A 76 -15.30 -7.17 -4.21
N LEU A 77 -15.62 -6.85 -2.95
CA LEU A 77 -14.82 -5.91 -2.15
C LEU A 77 -13.39 -6.41 -1.90
N TYR A 78 -13.21 -7.74 -1.81
CA TYR A 78 -11.92 -8.40 -1.60
C TYR A 78 -11.69 -9.53 -2.62
N PRO A 79 -11.35 -9.21 -3.89
CA PRO A 79 -11.30 -10.19 -4.97
C PRO A 79 -10.38 -11.37 -4.68
N TRP A 80 -9.20 -11.13 -4.09
CA TRP A 80 -8.25 -12.16 -3.72
C TRP A 80 -8.74 -13.12 -2.64
N ILE A 81 -9.49 -12.64 -1.64
CA ILE A 81 -10.07 -13.49 -0.60
C ILE A 81 -11.11 -14.41 -1.23
N SER A 82 -11.97 -13.87 -2.09
CA SER A 82 -12.93 -14.65 -2.86
C SER A 82 -12.23 -15.69 -3.76
N THR A 83 -11.10 -15.35 -4.39
CA THR A 83 -10.34 -16.29 -5.23
C THR A 83 -9.78 -17.44 -4.39
N ALA A 84 -9.25 -17.13 -3.21
CA ALA A 84 -8.69 -18.13 -2.31
C ALA A 84 -9.75 -19.08 -1.73
N ASP A 85 -11.01 -18.64 -1.54
CA ASP A 85 -12.10 -19.52 -1.10
C ASP A 85 -12.53 -20.52 -2.18
N CYS A 86 -12.43 -20.14 -3.46
CA CYS A 86 -12.71 -21.03 -4.57
C CYS A 86 -11.67 -22.15 -4.74
N LEU A 87 -10.47 -21.99 -4.17
CA LEU A 87 -9.37 -22.95 -4.28
C LEU A 87 -9.43 -24.01 -3.18
N ARG A 88 -9.43 -25.28 -3.59
CA ARG A 88 -9.41 -26.45 -2.70
C ARG A 88 -8.14 -27.27 -2.88
N LEU A 89 -7.58 -27.75 -1.77
CA LEU A 89 -6.41 -28.64 -1.74
C LEU A 89 -6.86 -30.05 -1.35
N VAL A 90 -7.07 -30.90 -2.36
CA VAL A 90 -7.69 -32.23 -2.20
C VAL A 90 -6.89 -33.18 -1.29
N TYR A 91 -5.56 -33.01 -1.20
CA TYR A 91 -4.67 -33.88 -0.43
C TYR A 91 -4.00 -33.20 0.78
N SER A 92 -4.50 -32.02 1.17
CA SER A 92 -3.96 -31.25 2.30
C SER A 92 -4.79 -31.49 3.56
N PRO A 93 -4.19 -31.44 4.77
CA PRO A 93 -4.94 -31.45 6.03
C PRO A 93 -5.90 -30.25 6.16
N ILE A 94 -5.69 -29.19 5.38
CA ILE A 94 -6.57 -28.04 5.27
C ILE A 94 -7.20 -28.05 3.87
N GLU A 95 -8.52 -28.27 3.79
CA GLU A 95 -9.24 -28.44 2.52
C GLU A 95 -9.33 -27.15 1.69
N ARG A 96 -9.42 -25.96 2.35
CA ARG A 96 -9.57 -24.66 1.67
C ARG A 96 -8.31 -23.80 1.76
N VAL A 97 -7.89 -23.24 0.63
CA VAL A 97 -6.70 -22.37 0.56
C VAL A 97 -6.90 -21.05 1.33
N ILE A 98 -8.15 -20.60 1.49
CA ILE A 98 -8.48 -19.37 2.23
C ILE A 98 -7.84 -19.29 3.62
N PHE A 99 -7.72 -20.40 4.35
CA PHE A 99 -7.11 -20.37 5.69
C PHE A 99 -5.63 -19.98 5.65
N LEU A 100 -4.85 -20.59 4.74
CA LEU A 100 -3.45 -20.25 4.54
C LEU A 100 -3.33 -18.81 4.00
N PHE A 101 -4.18 -18.45 3.05
CA PHE A 101 -4.18 -17.11 2.46
C PHE A 101 -4.45 -16.03 3.52
N LEU A 102 -5.48 -16.20 4.35
CA LEU A 102 -5.80 -15.26 5.43
C LEU A 102 -4.68 -15.18 6.46
N MET A 103 -4.06 -16.30 6.83
CA MET A 103 -2.92 -16.29 7.76
C MET A 103 -1.75 -15.47 7.22
N PHE A 104 -1.36 -15.67 5.97
CA PHE A 104 -0.30 -14.87 5.34
C PHE A 104 -0.71 -13.41 5.15
N TYR A 105 -1.93 -13.16 4.69
CA TYR A 105 -2.47 -11.82 4.50
C TYR A 105 -2.49 -11.03 5.81
N MET A 106 -2.98 -11.62 6.90
CA MET A 106 -2.98 -11.02 8.24
C MET A 106 -1.55 -10.76 8.74
N SER A 107 -0.62 -11.68 8.50
CA SER A 107 0.78 -11.50 8.88
C SER A 107 1.44 -10.34 8.14
N ILE A 108 1.26 -10.27 6.82
CA ILE A 108 1.81 -9.20 5.97
C ILE A 108 1.18 -7.85 6.31
N THR A 109 -0.13 -7.80 6.52
CA THR A 109 -0.83 -6.56 6.90
C THR A 109 -0.35 -6.05 8.26
N LEU A 110 -0.17 -6.93 9.25
CA LEU A 110 0.36 -6.55 10.56
C LEU A 110 1.78 -5.98 10.47
N VAL A 111 2.66 -6.62 9.70
CA VAL A 111 4.02 -6.13 9.45
C VAL A 111 3.97 -4.76 8.75
N SER A 112 3.12 -4.62 7.72
CA SER A 112 2.96 -3.37 7.00
C SER A 112 2.48 -2.24 7.92
N ILE A 113 1.45 -2.47 8.73
CA ILE A 113 0.93 -1.49 9.69
C ILE A 113 2.04 -1.08 10.68
N SER A 114 2.75 -2.06 11.23
CA SER A 114 3.83 -1.81 12.20
C SER A 114 4.94 -0.95 11.60
N VAL A 115 5.35 -1.22 10.36
CA VAL A 115 6.36 -0.44 9.65
C VAL A 115 5.89 0.99 9.38
N HIS A 116 4.66 1.18 8.88
CA HIS A 116 4.12 2.51 8.58
C HIS A 116 3.93 3.34 9.85
N TRP A 117 3.47 2.72 10.94
CA TRP A 117 3.34 3.38 12.24
C TRP A 117 4.71 3.78 12.78
N HIS A 118 5.69 2.88 12.71
CA HIS A 118 7.06 3.17 13.15
C HIS A 118 7.67 4.32 12.33
N ALA A 119 7.58 4.27 11.00
CA ALA A 119 8.09 5.32 10.13
C ALA A 119 7.40 6.67 10.41
N SER A 120 6.07 6.67 10.57
CA SER A 120 5.30 7.87 10.90
C SER A 120 5.69 8.46 12.26
N PHE A 121 5.88 7.61 13.26
CA PHE A 121 6.34 8.01 14.58
C PHE A 121 7.75 8.65 14.53
N GLU A 122 8.69 8.04 13.80
CA GLU A 122 10.04 8.59 13.61
C GLU A 122 10.04 9.93 12.85
N LEU A 123 9.16 10.09 11.86
CA LEU A 123 8.99 11.37 11.13
C LEU A 123 8.42 12.47 12.05
N LEU A 124 7.39 12.16 12.82
CA LEU A 124 6.79 13.11 13.77
C LEU A 124 7.79 13.49 14.88
N LYS A 125 8.55 12.52 15.39
CA LYS A 125 9.63 12.76 16.35
C LYS A 125 10.68 13.73 15.79
N GLY A 126 11.01 13.62 14.50
CA GLY A 126 11.93 14.52 13.81
C GLY A 126 11.46 15.96 13.71
N THR A 127 10.14 16.21 13.79
CA THR A 127 9.55 17.56 13.71
C THR A 127 9.68 18.32 15.03
N PHE A 128 9.82 17.62 16.16
CA PHE A 128 9.98 18.27 17.45
C PHE A 128 11.42 18.75 17.66
N LYS A 129 11.58 20.07 17.87
CA LYS A 129 12.87 20.73 18.16
C LYS A 129 13.62 20.15 19.36
N ASN A 130 12.90 19.54 20.30
CA ASN A 130 13.46 18.96 21.52
C ASN A 130 13.48 17.42 21.41
N LYS A 131 14.56 16.88 20.82
CA LYS A 131 14.79 15.43 20.67
C LYS A 131 14.88 14.79 22.07
N GLY A 132 13.89 13.97 22.45
CA GLY A 132 14.00 13.10 23.64
C GLY A 132 13.07 13.41 24.82
N SER A 133 12.07 14.28 24.68
CA SER A 133 11.03 14.38 25.72
C SER A 133 10.11 13.16 25.68
N LYS A 134 10.32 12.18 26.57
CA LYS A 134 9.47 10.98 26.70
C LYS A 134 7.98 11.31 26.74
N LYS A 135 7.60 12.43 27.39
CA LYS A 135 6.19 12.89 27.45
C LYS A 135 5.59 13.15 26.05
N LYS A 136 6.33 13.77 25.13
CA LYS A 136 5.85 14.06 23.78
C LYS A 136 5.70 12.80 22.93
N GLU A 137 6.62 11.85 23.10
CA GLU A 137 6.55 10.54 22.43
C GLU A 137 5.30 9.77 22.86
N TRP A 138 5.00 9.73 24.17
CA TRP A 138 3.78 9.13 24.70
C TRP A 138 2.50 9.81 24.20
N ILE A 139 2.50 11.14 24.04
CA ILE A 139 1.38 11.87 23.47
C ILE A 139 1.13 11.44 22.01
N VAL A 140 2.18 11.35 21.20
CA VAL A 140 2.05 10.90 19.80
C VAL A 140 1.50 9.47 19.76
N LEU A 141 2.05 8.54 20.55
CA LEU A 141 1.55 7.17 20.62
C LEU A 141 0.08 7.10 21.07
N SER A 142 -0.29 7.91 22.06
CA SER A 142 -1.68 7.99 22.55
C SER A 142 -2.63 8.47 21.46
N ILE A 143 -2.25 9.50 20.68
CA ILE A 143 -3.04 9.98 19.55
C ILE A 143 -3.23 8.86 18.51
N PHE A 144 -2.18 8.11 18.17
CA PHE A 144 -2.28 6.99 17.22
C PHE A 144 -3.25 5.91 17.70
N ILE A 145 -3.17 5.53 18.98
CA ILE A 145 -4.08 4.54 19.59
C ILE A 145 -5.52 5.05 19.56
N VAL A 146 -5.76 6.29 19.98
CA VAL A 146 -7.11 6.87 20.00
C VAL A 146 -7.70 6.94 18.58
N CYS A 147 -6.91 7.37 17.59
CA CYS A 147 -7.34 7.38 16.20
C CYS A 147 -7.66 5.97 15.67
N ALA A 148 -6.85 4.97 16.02
CA ALA A 148 -7.10 3.58 15.61
C ALA A 148 -8.38 3.01 16.23
N VAL A 149 -8.59 3.20 17.54
CA VAL A 149 -9.79 2.74 18.24
C VAL A 149 -11.04 3.45 17.72
N ALA A 150 -10.97 4.77 17.54
CA ALA A 150 -12.07 5.53 16.95
C ALA A 150 -12.38 5.05 15.53
N GLY A 151 -11.35 4.79 14.71
CA GLY A 151 -11.52 4.24 13.37
C GLY A 151 -12.31 2.94 13.36
N VAL A 152 -12.00 2.00 14.26
CA VAL A 152 -12.71 0.72 14.37
C VAL A 152 -14.18 0.90 14.78
N GLN A 153 -14.49 1.84 15.67
CA GLN A 153 -15.84 2.03 16.18
C GLN A 153 -16.76 2.80 15.22
N TYR A 154 -16.21 3.80 14.51
CA TYR A 154 -17.03 4.72 13.71
C TYR A 154 -17.01 4.44 12.20
N LEU A 155 -16.02 3.70 11.69
CA LEU A 155 -15.93 3.44 10.24
C LEU A 155 -16.63 2.14 9.87
N ASN A 156 -17.81 2.26 9.27
CA ASN A 156 -18.45 1.14 8.56
C ASN A 156 -17.69 0.84 7.24
N THR A 157 -17.81 -0.38 6.73
CA THR A 157 -17.16 -0.87 5.49
C THR A 157 -17.33 0.06 4.29
N VAL A 158 -18.54 0.59 4.08
CA VAL A 158 -18.84 1.51 2.97
C VAL A 158 -18.11 2.85 3.13
N LEU A 159 -18.09 3.40 4.34
CA LEU A 159 -17.39 4.65 4.66
C LEU A 159 -15.88 4.46 4.56
N LEU A 160 -15.37 3.34 5.05
CA LEU A 160 -13.96 2.97 4.97
C LEU A 160 -13.49 2.86 3.53
N ASN A 161 -14.29 2.24 2.65
CA ASN A 161 -13.98 2.14 1.22
C ASN A 161 -13.91 3.52 0.56
N LYS A 162 -14.91 4.38 0.81
CA LYS A 162 -14.90 5.76 0.30
C LYS A 162 -13.68 6.55 0.79
N PHE A 163 -13.37 6.46 2.08
CA PHE A 163 -12.20 7.11 2.67
C PHE A 163 -10.90 6.61 2.04
N THR A 164 -10.79 5.31 1.81
CA THR A 164 -9.62 4.69 1.15
C THR A 164 -9.42 5.22 -0.26
N VAL A 165 -10.49 5.34 -1.06
CA VAL A 165 -10.40 5.88 -2.42
C VAL A 165 -9.90 7.33 -2.42
N TYR A 166 -10.44 8.18 -1.54
CA TYR A 166 -9.98 9.56 -1.42
C TYR A 166 -8.53 9.64 -0.93
N TRP A 167 -8.17 8.83 0.06
CA TRP A 167 -6.81 8.74 0.57
C TRP A 167 -5.81 8.38 -0.53
N LEU A 168 -6.12 7.37 -1.36
CA LEU A 168 -5.27 6.97 -2.48
C LEU A 168 -5.09 8.10 -3.51
N GLN A 169 -6.15 8.84 -3.82
CA GLN A 169 -6.06 9.99 -4.73
C GLN A 169 -5.18 11.11 -4.17
N ILE A 170 -5.40 11.48 -2.90
CA ILE A 170 -4.60 12.52 -2.22
C ILE A 170 -3.13 12.09 -2.16
N ARG A 171 -2.86 10.83 -1.82
CA ARG A 171 -1.51 10.26 -1.81
C ARG A 171 -0.84 10.40 -3.17
N PHE A 172 -1.53 9.99 -4.24
CA PHE A 172 -1.00 10.09 -5.59
C PHE A 172 -0.66 11.54 -5.98
N CYS A 173 -1.57 12.49 -5.71
CA CYS A 173 -1.31 13.91 -5.95
C CYS A 173 -0.08 14.40 -5.15
N PHE A 174 0.07 13.99 -3.89
CA PHE A 174 1.19 14.36 -3.05
C PHE A 174 2.53 13.79 -3.56
N GLU A 175 2.54 12.55 -4.06
CA GLU A 175 3.73 11.93 -4.66
C GLU A 175 4.17 12.71 -5.91
N VAL A 176 3.22 13.05 -6.80
CA VAL A 176 3.50 13.84 -8.01
C VAL A 176 4.06 15.21 -7.64
N VAL A 177 3.43 15.93 -6.70
CA VAL A 177 3.91 17.24 -6.23
C VAL A 177 5.31 17.15 -5.64
N THR A 178 5.58 16.12 -4.84
CA THR A 178 6.90 15.90 -4.23
C THR A 178 7.97 15.69 -5.28
N ILE A 179 7.71 14.88 -6.31
CA ILE A 179 8.64 14.65 -7.43
C ILE A 179 8.91 15.95 -8.20
N VAL A 180 7.86 16.73 -8.50
CA VAL A 180 8.00 18.01 -9.21
C VAL A 180 8.85 18.99 -8.40
N ILE A 181 8.61 19.11 -7.09
CA ILE A 181 9.40 19.97 -6.20
C ILE A 181 10.87 19.52 -6.18
N PHE A 182 11.13 18.21 -6.05
CA PHE A 182 12.49 17.68 -6.10
C PHE A 182 13.19 17.99 -7.43
N PHE A 183 12.49 17.86 -8.55
CA PHE A 183 13.03 18.16 -9.87
C PHE A 183 13.37 19.65 -10.03
N LEU A 184 12.47 20.54 -9.61
CA LEU A 184 12.70 21.98 -9.59
C LEU A 184 13.88 22.36 -8.69
N TRP A 185 14.01 21.72 -7.53
CA TRP A 185 15.10 22.00 -6.59
C TRP A 185 16.45 21.46 -7.07
N ALA A 186 16.46 20.28 -7.71
CA ALA A 186 17.65 19.72 -8.33
C ALA A 186 18.21 20.63 -9.43
N ARG A 187 17.33 21.18 -10.30
CA ARG A 187 17.74 22.13 -11.36
C ARG A 187 18.34 23.42 -10.79
N ARG A 188 17.87 23.90 -9.63
CA ARG A 188 18.42 25.11 -8.97
C ARG A 188 19.81 24.92 -8.37
N LYS A 189 20.28 23.69 -8.14
CA LYS A 189 21.64 23.41 -7.65
C LYS A 189 22.67 23.21 -8.76
N THR A 190 22.23 23.07 -10.00
CA THR A 190 23.11 22.88 -11.18
C THR A 190 23.30 24.17 -11.99
N ALA A 191 22.63 25.25 -11.61
CA ALA A 191 22.83 26.62 -12.11
C ALA A 191 23.53 27.45 -11.02
#